data_AF-A0A1F0VQU0-F1
#
_entry.id   AF-A0A1F0VQU0-F1
#
_cell.length_a   1.000
_cell.length_b   1.000
_cell.length_c   1.000
_cell.angle_alpha   90.00
_cell.angle_beta   90.00
_cell.angle_gamma   90.00
#
_symmetry.space_group_name_H-M   'P 1'
#
loop_
_entity.id
_entity.type
_entity.pdbx_description
1 polymer ?
#
loop_
_entity_poly.entity_id
_entity_poly.type
_entity_poly.pdbx_seq_one_letter_code
_entity_poly.pdbx_strand_id
1 'polypeptide(L)'
;MATVKQTRKKSLLQFLALIIAVAVIVVAVVLFQKWWNDRPGPEPADVTITATVGEDTLEVSPYIVCEPGTDCEEGDVPNLTVGPDDTLKLEIPEAISNHEWSVLSIYDDPAANDSTSHGANETTSLEIPGSVPPIEASTGERPKLMVVEISTLMIGQDANGEETPMHTVWSLSTMTDEELKESKTTDEAEAPAEAPADK
;
A
#
# COMPACT_ATOMS: atom_id res chain seq x y z
N MET A 1 -5.97 48.37 54.09
CA MET A 1 -6.68 48.78 52.86
C MET A 1 -5.63 48.93 51.76
N ALA A 2 -5.59 48.01 50.79
CA ALA A 2 -4.67 48.15 49.66
C ALA A 2 -5.13 49.33 48.82
N THR A 3 -4.27 50.33 48.63
CA THR A 3 -4.55 51.48 47.76
C THR A 3 -4.83 50.96 46.35
N VAL A 4 -5.86 51.51 45.70
CA VAL A 4 -6.37 51.12 44.37
C VAL A 4 -5.27 50.88 43.31
N LYS A 5 -4.11 51.56 43.45
CA LYS A 5 -2.91 51.38 42.64
C LYS A 5 -2.23 50.01 42.79
N GLN A 6 -2.17 49.42 43.98
CA GLN A 6 -1.53 48.11 44.20
C GLN A 6 -2.38 46.97 43.64
N THR A 7 -3.70 47.05 43.79
CA THR A 7 -4.65 46.06 43.25
C THR A 7 -4.63 46.08 41.71
N ARG A 8 -4.54 47.26 41.09
CA ARG A 8 -4.37 47.40 39.63
C ARG A 8 -3.08 46.77 39.10
N LYS A 9 -1.94 46.96 39.78
CA LYS A 9 -0.66 46.34 39.37
C LYS A 9 -0.69 44.80 39.45
N LYS A 10 -1.32 44.24 40.49
CA LYS A 10 -1.43 42.78 40.65
C LYS A 10 -2.33 42.16 39.58
N SER A 11 -3.44 42.83 39.25
CA SER A 11 -4.32 42.42 38.16
C SER A 11 -3.63 42.52 36.80
N LEU A 12 -2.84 43.57 36.56
CA LEU A 12 -2.06 43.75 35.32
C LEU A 12 -0.99 42.66 35.14
N LEU A 13 -0.31 42.27 36.22
CA LEU A 13 0.65 41.16 36.22
C LEU A 13 -0.04 39.81 35.93
N GLN A 14 -1.23 39.58 36.49
CA GLN A 14 -2.00 38.37 36.21
C GLN A 14 -2.48 38.30 34.76
N PHE A 15 -2.97 39.41 34.20
CA PHE A 15 -3.33 39.49 32.79
C PHE A 15 -2.12 39.27 31.87
N LEU A 16 -0.97 39.86 32.19
CA LEU A 16 0.26 39.67 31.42
C LEU A 16 0.71 38.20 31.48
N ALA A 17 0.67 37.59 32.66
CA ALA A 17 1.00 36.17 32.84
C ALA A 17 0.05 35.25 32.05
N LEU A 18 -1.25 35.55 32.04
CA LEU A 18 -2.23 34.82 31.24
C LEU A 18 -1.92 34.93 29.74
N ILE A 19 -1.62 36.14 29.24
CA ILE A 19 -1.27 36.35 27.83
C ILE A 19 -0.01 35.56 27.47
N ILE A 20 1.02 35.58 28.32
CA ILE A 20 2.25 34.82 28.11
C ILE A 20 1.95 33.31 28.09
N ALA A 21 1.15 32.81 29.03
CA ALA A 21 0.78 31.40 29.09
C ALA A 21 0.04 30.96 27.82
N VAL A 22 -0.92 31.75 27.34
CA VAL A 22 -1.63 31.51 26.08
C VAL A 22 -0.66 31.53 24.90
N ALA A 23 0.24 32.51 24.84
CA ALA A 23 1.23 32.61 23.77
C ALA A 23 2.15 31.37 23.71
N VAL A 24 2.60 30.87 24.87
CA VAL A 24 3.42 29.64 24.95
C VAL A 24 2.65 28.42 24.43
N ILE A 25 1.38 28.26 24.81
CA ILE A 25 0.55 27.16 24.32
C ILE A 25 0.38 27.25 22.80
N VAL A 26 0.07 28.43 22.27
CA VAL A 26 -0.08 28.64 20.82
C VAL A 26 1.21 28.30 20.08
N VAL A 27 2.37 28.77 20.56
CA VAL A 27 3.66 28.44 19.95
C VAL A 27 3.92 26.93 19.99
N ALA A 28 3.67 26.26 21.11
CA ALA A 28 3.85 24.82 21.22
C ALA A 28 2.96 24.04 20.23
N VAL A 29 1.69 24.43 20.10
CA VAL A 29 0.76 23.81 19.15
C VAL A 29 1.21 24.04 17.71
N VAL A 30 1.61 25.26 17.35
CA VAL A 30 2.08 25.57 15.98
C VAL A 30 3.35 24.80 15.64
N LEU A 31 4.31 24.69 16.57
CA LEU A 31 5.53 23.91 16.35
C LEU A 31 5.22 22.42 16.21
N PHE A 32 4.31 21.89 17.02
CA PHE A 32 3.87 20.50 16.94
C PHE A 32 3.15 20.22 15.61
N GLN A 33 2.20 21.07 15.20
CA GLN A 33 1.49 20.94 13.94
C GLN A 33 2.44 21.02 12.74
N LYS A 34 3.39 21.97 12.76
CA LYS A 34 4.40 22.09 11.72
C LYS A 34 5.24 20.81 11.60
N TRP A 35 5.77 20.33 12.72
CA TRP A 35 6.57 19.10 12.72
C TRP A 35 5.76 17.87 12.28
N TRP A 36 4.49 17.79 12.67
CA TRP A 36 3.62 16.67 12.29
C TRP A 36 3.27 16.69 10.80
N ASN A 37 2.98 17.86 10.24
CA ASN A 37 2.60 18.02 8.83
C ASN A 37 3.79 17.98 7.88
N ASP A 38 4.99 18.35 8.34
CA ASP A 38 6.22 18.32 7.55
C ASP A 38 6.88 16.92 7.55
N ARG A 39 6.24 15.89 8.13
CA ARG A 39 6.76 14.53 8.06
C ARG A 39 6.64 14.02 6.61
N PRO A 40 7.74 13.53 6.01
CA PRO A 40 7.67 12.83 4.75
C PRO A 40 6.67 11.67 4.86
N GLY A 41 6.00 11.35 3.76
CA GLY A 41 5.27 10.09 3.65
C GLY A 41 6.19 8.89 3.88
N PRO A 42 5.63 7.70 4.13
CA PRO A 42 6.44 6.48 4.17
C PRO A 42 7.17 6.28 2.84
N GLU A 43 8.38 5.72 2.88
CA GLU A 43 9.04 5.28 1.65
C GLU A 43 8.19 4.19 0.99
N PRO A 44 8.05 4.17 -0.35
CA PRO A 44 7.20 3.20 -1.03
C PRO A 44 7.52 1.74 -0.68
N ALA A 45 8.80 1.43 -0.45
CA ALA A 45 9.27 0.11 -0.04
C ALA A 45 8.76 -0.35 1.35
N ASP A 46 8.42 0.59 2.22
CA ASP A 46 7.95 0.33 3.59
C ASP A 46 6.42 0.25 3.70
N VAL A 47 5.70 0.48 2.59
CA VAL A 47 4.23 0.49 2.59
C VAL A 47 3.69 -0.91 2.32
N THR A 48 2.88 -1.43 3.24
CA THR A 48 2.27 -2.76 3.14
C THR A 48 0.76 -2.69 2.97
N ILE A 49 0.20 -3.69 2.29
CA ILE A 49 -1.26 -3.91 2.17
C ILE A 49 -1.64 -5.07 3.09
N THR A 50 -2.77 -4.98 3.77
CA THR A 50 -3.26 -6.12 4.58
C THR A 50 -4.23 -6.95 3.74
N ALA A 51 -3.93 -8.23 3.59
CA ALA A 51 -4.78 -9.22 2.94
C ALA A 51 -5.41 -10.15 3.99
N THR A 52 -6.67 -10.53 3.81
CA THR A 52 -7.38 -11.42 4.74
C THR A 52 -8.33 -12.36 4.00
N VAL A 53 -8.34 -13.63 4.41
CA VAL A 53 -9.26 -14.67 3.95
C VAL A 53 -9.71 -15.46 5.18
N GLY A 54 -11.00 -15.41 5.52
CA GLY A 54 -11.48 -16.06 6.74
C GLY A 54 -10.79 -15.55 8.01
N GLU A 55 -10.02 -16.41 8.66
CA GLU A 55 -9.22 -16.07 9.87
C GLU A 55 -7.73 -15.80 9.56
N ASP A 56 -7.29 -16.06 8.32
CA ASP A 56 -5.90 -15.89 7.91
C ASP A 56 -5.68 -14.45 7.44
N THR A 57 -4.63 -13.81 7.96
CA THR A 57 -4.24 -12.44 7.64
C THR A 57 -2.76 -12.38 7.31
N LEU A 58 -2.41 -11.60 6.28
CA LEU A 58 -1.04 -11.43 5.80
C LEU A 58 -0.79 -9.97 5.42
N GLU A 59 0.36 -9.44 5.81
CA GLU A 59 0.86 -8.17 5.26
C GLU A 59 1.65 -8.45 3.98
N VAL A 60 1.30 -7.73 2.92
CA VAL A 60 1.90 -7.85 1.59
C VAL A 60 2.82 -6.64 1.39
N SER A 61 4.12 -6.90 1.29
CA SER A 61 5.11 -5.89 0.91
C SER A 61 5.12 -5.64 -0.60
N PRO A 62 5.65 -4.50 -1.07
CA PRO A 62 5.75 -4.25 -2.50
C PRO A 62 6.63 -5.31 -3.19
N TYR A 63 6.15 -5.79 -4.32
CA TYR A 63 6.88 -6.65 -5.25
C TYR A 63 7.79 -5.83 -6.17
N ILE A 64 7.37 -4.63 -6.59
CA ILE A 64 8.18 -3.73 -7.42
C ILE A 64 8.18 -2.34 -6.79
N VAL A 65 9.36 -1.72 -6.72
CA VAL A 65 9.55 -0.31 -6.37
C VAL A 65 10.67 0.26 -7.24
N CYS A 66 10.34 1.09 -8.22
CA CYS A 66 11.34 1.62 -9.16
C CYS A 66 10.89 2.90 -9.85
N GLU A 67 11.84 3.63 -10.42
CA GLU A 67 11.54 4.78 -11.25
C GLU A 67 10.88 4.36 -12.58
N PRO A 68 9.86 5.08 -13.08
CA PRO A 68 9.24 4.77 -14.36
C PRO A 68 10.24 4.70 -15.52
N GLY A 69 10.19 3.60 -16.28
CA GLY A 69 11.05 3.38 -17.45
C GLY A 69 12.45 2.85 -17.14
N THR A 70 12.70 2.43 -15.90
CA THR A 70 13.91 1.70 -15.50
C THR A 70 13.64 0.19 -15.43
N ASP A 71 14.70 -0.62 -15.44
CA ASP A 71 14.59 -2.05 -15.13
C ASP A 71 14.42 -2.20 -13.61
N CYS A 72 13.34 -2.86 -13.20
CA CYS A 72 12.96 -2.97 -11.80
C CYS A 72 13.39 -4.31 -11.22
N GLU A 73 14.06 -4.29 -10.08
CA GLU A 73 14.27 -5.51 -9.30
C GLU A 73 12.94 -5.96 -8.71
N GLU A 74 12.66 -7.25 -8.87
CA GLU A 74 11.45 -7.90 -8.37
C GLU A 74 11.69 -8.47 -6.98
N GLY A 75 10.75 -8.22 -6.07
CA GLY A 75 10.73 -8.76 -4.72
C GLY A 75 10.07 -10.13 -4.65
N ASP A 76 9.83 -10.59 -3.41
CA ASP A 76 9.09 -11.84 -3.19
C ASP A 76 7.59 -11.63 -3.36
N VAL A 77 6.91 -12.56 -4.04
CA VAL A 77 5.44 -12.63 -4.08
C VAL A 77 4.96 -13.56 -2.96
N PRO A 78 4.38 -13.04 -1.87
CA PRO A 78 3.80 -13.88 -0.84
C PRO A 78 2.54 -14.61 -1.35
N ASN A 79 2.13 -15.65 -0.62
CA ASN A 79 0.90 -16.38 -0.93
C ASN A 79 -0.07 -16.38 0.25
N LEU A 80 -1.34 -16.14 -0.06
CA LEU A 80 -2.48 -16.35 0.83
C LEU A 80 -3.56 -17.10 0.04
N THR A 81 -3.70 -18.40 0.27
CA THR A 81 -4.64 -19.24 -0.51
C THR A 81 -6.07 -18.74 -0.39
N VAL A 82 -6.75 -18.58 -1.53
CA VAL A 82 -8.16 -18.20 -1.61
C VAL A 82 -8.92 -19.35 -2.28
N GLY A 83 -9.82 -20.01 -1.55
CA GLY A 83 -10.68 -21.03 -2.15
C GLY A 83 -11.71 -20.43 -3.13
N PRO A 84 -12.26 -21.24 -4.05
CA PRO A 84 -13.20 -20.76 -5.06
C PRO A 84 -14.51 -20.19 -4.47
N ASP A 85 -14.86 -20.57 -3.25
CA ASP A 85 -16.04 -20.07 -2.52
C ASP A 85 -15.68 -19.04 -1.44
N ASP A 86 -14.38 -18.74 -1.27
CA ASP A 86 -13.89 -17.75 -0.32
C ASP A 86 -13.86 -16.35 -0.96
N THR A 87 -13.59 -15.35 -0.14
CA THR A 87 -13.43 -13.95 -0.55
C THR A 87 -12.16 -13.39 0.06
N LEU A 88 -11.30 -12.87 -0.79
CA LEU A 88 -10.13 -12.10 -0.40
C LEU A 88 -10.56 -10.68 -0.06
N LYS A 89 -10.27 -10.24 1.16
CA LYS A 89 -10.41 -8.84 1.56
C LYS A 89 -9.04 -8.19 1.58
N LEU A 90 -8.89 -7.05 0.91
CA LEU A 90 -7.71 -6.19 1.04
C LEU A 90 -8.07 -4.91 1.80
N GLU A 91 -7.19 -4.47 2.68
CA GLU A 91 -7.24 -3.15 3.32
C GLU A 91 -6.09 -2.30 2.77
N ILE A 92 -6.46 -1.18 2.16
CA ILE A 92 -5.54 -0.30 1.44
C ILE A 92 -5.15 0.84 2.39
N PRO A 93 -3.87 0.99 2.75
CA PRO A 93 -3.42 2.05 3.65
C PRO A 93 -3.61 3.42 3.02
N GLU A 94 -3.70 4.45 3.87
CA GLU A 94 -3.83 5.86 3.44
C GLU A 94 -2.70 6.27 2.48
N ALA A 95 -1.50 5.72 2.66
CA ALA A 95 -0.35 5.97 1.80
C ALA A 95 -0.58 5.60 0.33
N ILE A 96 -1.55 4.72 0.03
CA ILE A 96 -1.98 4.34 -1.33
C ILE A 96 -3.34 4.98 -1.62
N SER A 97 -4.30 4.85 -0.71
CA SER A 97 -5.68 5.23 -0.99
C SER A 97 -5.89 6.73 -1.15
N ASN A 98 -4.96 7.58 -0.69
CA ASN A 98 -5.11 9.04 -0.78
C ASN A 98 -4.86 9.63 -2.18
N HIS A 99 -4.48 8.80 -3.16
CA HIS A 99 -4.29 9.16 -4.57
C HIS A 99 -4.88 8.09 -5.50
N GLU A 100 -4.63 8.20 -6.81
CA GLU A 100 -5.12 7.21 -7.79
C GLU A 100 -4.32 5.91 -7.66
N TRP A 101 -5.01 4.77 -7.68
CA TRP A 101 -4.39 3.45 -7.68
C TRP A 101 -5.26 2.46 -8.46
N SER A 102 -4.72 1.31 -8.84
CA SER A 102 -5.47 0.28 -9.56
C SER A 102 -5.27 -1.09 -8.95
N VAL A 103 -6.28 -1.94 -9.16
CA VAL A 103 -6.25 -3.37 -8.88
C VAL A 103 -6.32 -4.15 -10.19
N LEU A 104 -5.51 -5.19 -10.30
CA LEU A 104 -5.54 -6.18 -11.36
C LEU A 104 -5.80 -7.55 -10.71
N SER A 105 -6.89 -8.21 -11.11
CA SER A 105 -7.22 -9.57 -10.70
C SER A 105 -6.92 -10.52 -11.86
N ILE A 106 -6.03 -11.47 -11.64
CA ILE A 106 -5.59 -12.47 -12.62
C ILE A 106 -6.18 -13.82 -12.22
N TYR A 107 -6.90 -14.43 -13.14
CA TYR A 107 -7.50 -15.75 -13.00
C TYR A 107 -6.75 -16.78 -13.86
N ASP A 108 -7.00 -18.06 -13.59
CA ASP A 108 -6.49 -19.18 -14.40
C ASP A 108 -7.03 -19.17 -15.84
N ASP A 109 -8.26 -18.66 -16.04
CA ASP A 109 -8.81 -18.31 -17.35
C ASP A 109 -8.55 -16.81 -17.64
N PRO A 110 -7.65 -16.46 -18.57
CA PRO A 110 -7.28 -15.08 -18.83
C PRO A 110 -8.43 -14.22 -19.37
N ALA A 111 -9.48 -14.84 -19.93
CA ALA A 111 -10.66 -14.11 -20.37
C ALA A 111 -11.50 -13.57 -19.20
N ALA A 112 -11.24 -14.02 -17.97
CA ALA A 112 -11.87 -13.55 -16.74
C ALA A 112 -11.05 -12.47 -16.00
N ASN A 113 -9.84 -12.15 -16.47
CA ASN A 113 -9.01 -11.10 -15.86
C ASN A 113 -9.74 -9.75 -15.88
N ASP A 114 -9.59 -8.99 -14.80
CA ASP A 114 -10.22 -7.68 -14.65
C ASP A 114 -9.26 -6.67 -14.05
N SER A 115 -9.40 -5.41 -14.48
CA SER A 115 -8.64 -4.29 -13.93
C SER A 115 -9.55 -3.11 -13.64
N THR A 116 -9.46 -2.58 -12.43
CA THR A 116 -10.24 -1.45 -11.96
C THR A 116 -9.32 -0.38 -11.38
N SER A 117 -9.55 0.88 -11.73
CA SER A 117 -8.87 2.04 -11.16
C SER A 117 -9.77 2.73 -10.12
N HIS A 118 -9.16 3.24 -9.06
CA HIS A 118 -9.81 3.94 -7.97
C HIS A 118 -9.22 5.34 -7.81
N GLY A 119 -10.08 6.34 -7.61
CA GLY A 119 -9.66 7.69 -7.32
C GLY A 119 -9.21 7.89 -5.87
N ALA A 120 -8.61 9.06 -5.62
CA ALA A 120 -8.18 9.48 -4.29
C ALA A 120 -9.32 9.42 -3.26
N ASN A 121 -9.11 8.64 -2.19
CA ASN A 121 -10.00 8.40 -1.06
C ASN A 121 -11.36 7.78 -1.43
N GLU A 122 -11.50 7.22 -2.62
CA GLU A 122 -12.73 6.56 -3.06
C GLU A 122 -12.92 5.20 -2.40
N THR A 123 -11.84 4.42 -2.32
CA THR A 123 -11.85 3.04 -1.83
C THR A 123 -10.65 2.82 -0.91
N THR A 124 -10.90 2.28 0.27
CA THR A 124 -9.89 1.94 1.28
C THR A 124 -9.90 0.45 1.65
N SER A 125 -10.88 -0.30 1.14
CA SER A 125 -10.95 -1.74 1.26
C SER A 125 -11.74 -2.31 0.09
N LEU A 126 -11.36 -3.50 -0.36
CA LEU A 126 -11.97 -4.19 -1.48
C LEU A 126 -12.12 -5.68 -1.18
N GLU A 127 -13.13 -6.29 -1.78
CA GLU A 127 -13.45 -7.72 -1.66
C GLU A 127 -13.40 -8.34 -3.06
N ILE A 128 -12.55 -9.37 -3.24
CA ILE A 128 -12.39 -10.08 -4.51
C ILE A 128 -12.79 -11.55 -4.28
N PRO A 129 -13.75 -12.08 -5.05
CA PRO A 129 -14.14 -13.49 -4.91
C PRO A 129 -13.00 -14.40 -5.39
N GLY A 130 -12.80 -15.53 -4.71
CA GLY A 130 -11.80 -16.53 -5.12
C GLY A 130 -12.12 -17.24 -6.43
N SER A 131 -13.34 -17.10 -6.95
CA SER A 131 -13.67 -17.47 -8.33
C SER A 131 -14.89 -16.70 -8.84
N VAL A 132 -14.96 -16.55 -10.17
CA VAL A 132 -16.07 -15.87 -10.85
C VAL A 132 -16.98 -16.87 -11.57
N PRO A 133 -18.22 -16.49 -11.92
CA PRO A 133 -19.08 -17.32 -12.76
C PRO A 133 -18.40 -17.65 -14.11
N PRO A 134 -18.67 -18.83 -14.70
CA PRO A 134 -18.14 -19.16 -16.01
C PRO A 134 -18.57 -18.13 -17.05
N ILE A 135 -17.61 -17.66 -17.84
CA ILE A 135 -17.84 -16.77 -18.98
C ILE A 135 -18.02 -17.60 -20.26
N GLU A 136 -18.66 -17.06 -21.31
CA GLU A 136 -18.91 -17.79 -22.56
C GLU A 136 -17.62 -18.29 -23.24
N ALA A 137 -16.50 -17.61 -23.03
CA ALA A 137 -15.19 -17.99 -23.53
C ALA A 137 -14.52 -19.10 -22.71
N SER A 138 -15.05 -19.42 -21.52
CA SER A 138 -14.48 -20.38 -20.60
C SER A 138 -14.86 -21.82 -20.96
N THR A 139 -14.04 -22.77 -20.50
CA THR A 139 -14.23 -24.22 -20.70
C THR A 139 -15.43 -24.81 -19.92
N GLY A 140 -16.17 -23.97 -19.19
CA GLY A 140 -17.34 -24.33 -18.38
C GLY A 140 -17.05 -24.46 -16.89
N GLU A 141 -15.78 -24.30 -16.48
CA GLU A 141 -15.35 -24.25 -15.08
C GLU A 141 -15.42 -22.81 -14.55
N ARG A 142 -15.47 -22.63 -13.22
CA ARG A 142 -15.42 -21.29 -12.60
C ARG A 142 -13.95 -20.84 -12.58
N PRO A 143 -13.57 -19.77 -13.28
CA PRO A 143 -12.20 -19.26 -13.23
C PRO A 143 -11.81 -18.91 -11.79
N LYS A 144 -10.66 -19.41 -11.35
CA LYS A 144 -10.14 -19.22 -10.00
C LYS A 144 -9.16 -18.06 -9.97
N LEU A 145 -9.21 -17.28 -8.91
CA LEU A 145 -8.26 -16.21 -8.67
C LEU A 145 -6.88 -16.83 -8.43
N MET A 146 -5.88 -16.33 -9.14
CA MET A 146 -4.50 -16.83 -9.08
C MET A 146 -3.58 -15.77 -8.48
N VAL A 147 -3.70 -14.52 -8.93
CA VAL A 147 -2.88 -13.39 -8.48
C VAL A 147 -3.75 -12.14 -8.37
N VAL A 148 -3.47 -11.31 -7.36
CA VAL A 148 -3.97 -9.93 -7.28
C VAL A 148 -2.79 -8.99 -7.22
N GLU A 149 -2.83 -7.97 -8.05
CA GLU A 149 -1.86 -6.88 -8.01
C GLU A 149 -2.54 -5.56 -7.67
N ILE A 150 -1.87 -4.75 -6.86
CA ILE A 150 -2.21 -3.36 -6.61
C ILE A 150 -1.05 -2.53 -7.14
N SER A 151 -1.34 -1.48 -7.89
CA SER A 151 -0.29 -0.61 -8.45
C SER A 151 -0.63 0.87 -8.30
N THR A 152 0.40 1.68 -8.04
CA THR A 152 0.28 3.13 -8.01
C THR A 152 1.62 3.85 -8.22
N LEU A 153 1.58 5.18 -8.37
CA LEU A 153 2.74 6.07 -8.36
C LEU A 153 2.84 6.76 -6.99
N MET A 154 3.89 6.42 -6.26
CA MET A 154 4.21 7.02 -4.97
C MET A 154 5.37 8.01 -5.10
N ILE A 155 5.57 8.87 -4.10
CA ILE A 155 6.78 9.69 -4.00
C ILE A 155 7.73 8.99 -3.04
N GLY A 156 8.93 8.66 -3.54
CA GLY A 156 10.02 8.09 -2.74
C GLY A 156 11.35 8.80 -3.05
N GLN A 157 12.46 8.23 -2.63
CA GLN A 157 13.81 8.76 -2.91
C GLN A 157 14.55 7.90 -3.96
N ASP A 158 15.24 8.56 -4.89
CA ASP A 158 16.14 7.91 -5.84
C ASP A 158 17.50 7.53 -5.20
N ALA A 159 18.42 6.98 -6.01
CA ALA A 159 19.77 6.63 -5.55
C ALA A 159 20.62 7.83 -5.09
N ASN A 160 20.24 9.06 -5.45
CA ASN A 160 20.89 10.30 -5.02
C ASN A 160 20.20 10.93 -3.80
N GLY A 161 19.09 10.36 -3.32
CA GLY A 161 18.27 10.90 -2.24
C GLY A 161 17.34 12.04 -2.68
N GLU A 162 17.07 12.17 -3.98
CA GLU A 162 16.15 13.15 -4.54
C GLU A 162 14.73 12.58 -4.55
N GLU A 163 13.73 13.40 -4.22
CA GLU A 163 12.32 12.98 -4.30
C GLU A 163 11.94 12.72 -5.76
N THR A 164 11.54 11.49 -6.05
CA THR A 164 11.19 11.03 -7.40
C THR A 164 9.90 10.21 -7.37
N PRO A 165 9.09 10.22 -8.46
CA PRO A 165 7.98 9.29 -8.61
C PRO A 165 8.47 7.85 -8.72
N MET A 166 7.92 6.96 -7.91
CA MET A 166 8.20 5.53 -7.88
C MET A 166 6.96 4.75 -8.31
N HIS A 167 7.08 3.97 -9.38
CA HIS A 167 6.08 2.97 -9.72
C HIS A 167 6.18 1.83 -8.70
N THR A 168 5.08 1.61 -7.99
CA THR A 168 5.02 0.67 -6.86
C THR A 168 3.93 -0.35 -7.12
N VAL A 169 4.26 -1.63 -7.03
CA VAL A 169 3.33 -2.74 -7.24
C VAL A 169 3.41 -3.69 -6.05
N TRP A 170 2.27 -4.08 -5.50
CA TRP A 170 2.12 -5.19 -4.57
C TRP A 170 1.52 -6.35 -5.33
N SER A 171 2.11 -7.53 -5.22
CA SER A 171 1.59 -8.75 -5.84
C SER A 171 1.33 -9.80 -4.76
N LEU A 172 0.18 -10.45 -4.83
CA LEU A 172 -0.24 -11.50 -3.92
C LEU A 172 -0.66 -12.72 -4.73
N SER A 173 0.01 -13.85 -4.51
CA SER A 173 -0.47 -15.13 -4.99
C SER A 173 -1.62 -15.63 -4.10
N THR A 174 -2.60 -16.26 -4.73
CA THR A 174 -3.80 -16.82 -4.07
C THR A 174 -3.97 -18.31 -4.30
N MET A 175 -2.93 -18.91 -4.88
CA MET A 175 -2.89 -20.30 -5.30
C MET A 175 -2.86 -21.26 -4.09
N THR A 176 -3.25 -22.51 -4.33
CA THR A 176 -3.01 -23.60 -3.38
C THR A 176 -1.52 -23.98 -3.36
N ASP A 177 -1.09 -24.66 -2.30
CA ASP A 177 0.29 -25.19 -2.18
C ASP A 177 0.68 -26.14 -3.31
N GLU A 178 -0.28 -26.80 -3.97
CA GLU A 178 -0.05 -27.68 -5.11
C GLU A 178 0.17 -26.84 -6.38
N GLU A 179 -0.72 -25.90 -6.67
CA GLU A 179 -0.62 -24.97 -7.80
C GLU A 179 0.68 -24.14 -7.75
N LEU A 180 1.10 -23.68 -6.56
CA LEU A 180 2.38 -22.98 -6.36
C LEU A 180 3.62 -23.82 -6.67
N LYS A 181 3.56 -25.13 -6.41
CA LYS A 181 4.70 -26.02 -6.71
C LYS A 181 4.77 -26.27 -8.22
N GLU A 182 3.62 -26.42 -8.86
CA GLU A 182 3.52 -26.60 -10.31
C GLU A 182 4.01 -25.36 -11.07
N SER A 183 3.65 -24.15 -10.63
CA SER A 183 4.12 -22.91 -11.26
C SER A 183 5.64 -22.76 -11.18
N LYS A 184 6.24 -22.95 -9.99
CA LYS A 184 7.70 -22.89 -9.80
C LYS A 184 8.46 -23.92 -10.64
N THR A 185 7.90 -25.12 -10.78
CA THR A 185 8.51 -26.17 -11.61
C THR A 185 8.47 -25.81 -13.09
N THR A 186 7.45 -25.07 -13.52
CA THR A 186 7.29 -24.63 -14.91
C THR A 186 8.26 -23.50 -15.25
N ASP A 187 8.43 -22.53 -14.36
CA ASP A 187 9.42 -21.45 -14.53
C ASP A 187 10.86 -21.97 -14.61
N GLU A 188 11.21 -22.97 -13.78
CA GLU A 188 12.53 -23.63 -13.83
C GLU A 188 12.73 -24.46 -15.12
N ALA A 189 11.66 -24.99 -15.71
CA ALA A 189 11.72 -25.77 -16.94
C ALA A 189 11.81 -24.89 -18.20
N GLU A 190 11.33 -23.65 -18.15
CA GLU A 190 11.42 -22.67 -19.24
C GLU A 190 12.66 -21.77 -19.17
N ALA A 191 13.47 -21.86 -18.11
CA ALA A 191 14.75 -21.18 -18.02
C ALA A 191 15.68 -21.59 -19.19
N PRO A 192 16.23 -20.65 -19.98
CA PRO A 192 17.07 -20.99 -21.12
C PRO A 192 18.32 -21.73 -20.64
N ALA A 193 18.55 -22.92 -21.19
CA ALA A 193 19.75 -23.71 -20.92
C ALA A 193 21.00 -22.84 -21.16
N GLU A 194 21.72 -22.56 -20.07
CA GLU A 194 22.97 -21.82 -20.08
C GLU A 194 23.92 -22.47 -21.10
N ALA A 195 24.16 -21.79 -22.22
CA ALA A 195 25.06 -22.30 -23.25
C ALA A 195 26.46 -22.43 -22.64
N PRO A 196 27.15 -23.59 -22.76
CA PRO A 196 28.47 -23.74 -22.19
C PRO A 196 29.42 -22.73 -22.84
N ALA A 197 30.06 -21.90 -22.03
CA ALA A 197 31.09 -20.98 -22.45
C ALA A 197 32.27 -21.77 -23.05
N ASP A 198 32.40 -21.71 -24.38
CA ASP A 198 33.59 -22.19 -25.08
C ASP A 198 34.82 -21.39 -24.63
N LYS A 199 35.86 -22.11 -24.23
CA LYS A 199 37.20 -21.61 -23.90
C LYS A 199 38.11 -21.64 -25.12
#